data_AF-K1PRL5-F1
#
_entry.id   AF-K1PRL5-F1
#
_cell.length_a   1.000
_cell.length_b   1.000
_cell.length_c   1.000
_cell.angle_alpha   90.00
_cell.angle_beta   90.00
_cell.angle_gamma   90.00
#
_symmetry.space_group_name_H-M   'P 1'
#
loop_
_entity.id
_entity.type
_entity.pdbx_description
1 polymer ?
#
loop_
_entity_poly.entity_id
_entity_poly.type
_entity_poly.pdbx_seq_one_letter_code
_entity_poly.pdbx_strand_id
1 'polypeptide(L)' 'METPVALFSGGHDWLADPGDVQTLIPQLKNIRFNKYLTVWEHLDFIWALDAPSQCYNDIIKMIKSDMSVNRD' A
#
# COMPACT_ATOMS: atom_id res chain seq x y z
N MET A 1 -12.16 -10.75 -7.33
CA MET A 1 -12.18 -9.28 -7.22
C MET A 1 -11.25 -8.73 -8.30
N GLU A 2 -11.76 -7.92 -9.21
CA GLU A 2 -10.99 -7.31 -10.32
C GLU A 2 -10.58 -5.86 -10.04
N THR A 3 -11.07 -5.28 -8.94
CA THR A 3 -10.74 -3.91 -8.51
C THR A 3 -9.23 -3.71 -8.45
N PRO A 4 -8.67 -2.66 -9.05
CA PRO A 4 -7.26 -2.31 -8.90
C PRO A 4 -6.88 -2.11 -7.42
N VAL A 5 -5.75 -2.68 -7.02
CA VAL A 5 -5.24 -2.61 -5.63
C VAL A 5 -3.86 -1.99 -5.62
N ALA A 6 -3.65 -1.04 -4.72
CA ALA A 6 -2.33 -0.60 -4.27
C ALA A 6 -2.10 -1.14 -2.85
N LEU A 7 -1.06 -1.95 -2.66
CA LEU A 7 -0.73 -2.59 -1.39
C LEU A 7 0.47 -1.89 -0.75
N PHE A 8 0.36 -1.59 0.54
CA PHE A 8 1.45 -1.16 1.39
C PHE A 8 1.52 -2.13 2.57
N SER A 9 2.72 -2.62 2.91
CA SER A 9 2.92 -3.57 4.01
C SER A 9 4.21 -3.29 4.79
N GLY A 10 4.20 -3.60 6.08
CA GLY A 10 5.30 -3.31 7.02
C GLY A 10 6.07 -4.58 7.35
N GLY A 11 7.41 -4.49 7.45
CA GLY A 11 8.24 -5.65 7.76
C GLY A 11 8.29 -6.04 9.23
N HIS A 12 7.95 -5.11 10.12
CA HIS A 12 7.80 -5.36 11.56
C HIS A 12 6.33 -5.32 12.00
N ASP A 13 5.39 -5.34 11.05
CA ASP A 13 3.96 -5.42 11.36
C ASP A 13 3.65 -6.77 12.02
N TRP A 14 3.09 -6.74 13.23
CA TRP A 14 2.72 -7.95 13.98
C TRP A 14 1.26 -8.36 13.75
N LEU A 15 0.41 -7.45 13.28
CA LEU A 15 -1.01 -7.72 13.08
C LEU A 15 -1.30 -8.13 11.64
N ALA A 16 -0.75 -7.40 10.67
CA ALA A 16 -0.73 -7.77 9.27
C ALA A 16 0.68 -8.26 8.90
N ASP A 17 1.06 -9.40 9.48
CA ASP A 17 2.44 -9.87 9.42
C ASP A 17 2.90 -10.21 7.99
N PRO A 18 4.23 -10.16 7.72
CA PRO A 18 4.75 -10.42 6.37
C PRO A 18 4.38 -11.80 5.80
N GLY A 19 4.17 -12.82 6.63
CA GLY A 19 3.78 -14.16 6.20
C GLY A 19 2.35 -14.20 5.67
N ASP A 20 1.42 -13.59 6.39
CA ASP A 20 0.03 -13.46 5.94
C ASP A 20 -0.08 -12.55 4.71
N VAL A 21 0.66 -11.44 4.66
CA VAL A 21 0.69 -10.57 3.46
C VAL A 21 1.25 -11.33 2.25
N GLN A 22 2.30 -12.12 2.42
CA GLN A 22 2.88 -12.93 1.34
C GLN A 22 1.89 -13.99 0.83
N THR A 23 1.02 -14.49 1.71
CA THR A 23 -0.07 -15.42 1.37
C THR A 23 -1.24 -14.71 0.68
N LEU A 24 -1.49 -13.43 1.00
CA LEU A 24 -2.52 -12.60 0.38
C LEU A 24 -2.17 -12.19 -1.06
N ILE A 25 -0.93 -11.75 -1.32
CA ILE A 25 -0.48 -11.25 -2.63
C ILE A 25 -0.94 -12.10 -3.83
N PRO A 26 -0.72 -13.44 -3.87
CA PRO A 26 -1.14 -14.26 -5.00
C PRO A 26 -2.66 -14.37 -5.18
N GLN A 27 -3.46 -14.03 -4.15
CA GLN A 27 -4.92 -14.06 -4.21
C GLN A 27 -5.52 -12.78 -4.80
N LEU A 28 -4.75 -11.68 -4.82
CA LEU A 28 -5.16 -10.40 -5.38
C LEU A 28 -4.92 -10.39 -6.91
N LYS A 29 -6.01 -10.30 -7.68
CA LYS A 29 -5.97 -10.45 -9.14
C LYS A 29 -5.48 -9.21 -9.91
N ASN A 30 -5.42 -8.04 -9.28
CA ASN A 30 -5.11 -6.76 -9.96
C ASN A 30 -4.30 -5.81 -9.07
N ILE A 31 -3.12 -6.26 -8.61
CA ILE A 31 -2.18 -5.40 -7.90
C ILE A 31 -1.49 -4.46 -8.91
N ARG A 32 -1.70 -3.15 -8.76
CA ARG A 32 -1.07 -2.10 -9.57
C ARG A 32 0.17 -1.49 -8.91
N PHE A 33 0.24 -1.60 -7.59
CA PHE A 33 1.33 -1.08 -6.80
C PHE A 33 1.52 -1.96 -5.56
N ASN A 34 2.76 -2.27 -5.21
CA ASN A 34 3.09 -3.03 -4.01
C ASN A 34 4.36 -2.44 -3.38
N LYS A 35 4.25 -1.89 -2.18
CA LYS A 35 5.36 -1.27 -1.44
C LYS A 35 5.53 -1.93 -0.08
N TYR A 36 6.70 -2.51 0.11
CA TYR A 36 7.11 -3.09 1.38
C TYR A 36 8.03 -2.13 2.14
N LEU A 37 7.65 -1.80 3.37
CA LEU A 37 8.34 -0.86 4.26
C LEU A 37 8.99 -1.67 5.37
N THR A 38 10.26 -2.06 5.16
CA THR A 38 10.97 -3.07 5.96
C THR A 38 10.92 -2.87 7.47
N VAL A 39 10.94 -1.62 7.95
CA VAL A 39 11.01 -1.32 9.38
C VAL A 39 9.69 -0.87 10.00
N TRP A 40 8.63 -0.73 9.19
CA TRP A 40 7.34 -0.25 9.66
C TRP A 40 6.57 -1.34 10.41
N GLU A 41 5.96 -0.94 11.51
CA GLU A 41 4.98 -1.68 12.30
C GLU A 41 3.54 -1.32 11.87
N HIS A 42 2.55 -1.92 12.52
CA HIS A 42 1.15 -1.78 12.12
C HIS A 42 0.62 -0.34 12.20
N LEU A 43 1.02 0.41 13.22
CA LEU A 43 0.49 1.75 13.47
C LEU A 43 1.23 2.83 12.68
N ASP A 44 2.36 2.50 12.07
CA ASP A 44 3.15 3.46 11.29
C ASP A 44 2.39 3.98 10.07
N PHE A 45 1.50 3.16 9.50
CA PHE A 45 0.62 3.57 8.41
C PHE A 45 -0.32 4.73 8.76
N ILE A 46 -0.55 5.00 10.05
CA ILE A 46 -1.43 6.07 10.52
C ILE A 46 -0.64 7.15 11.29
N TRP A 47 0.40 6.75 12.04
CA TRP A 47 1.04 7.62 13.04
C TRP A 47 2.55 7.82 12.86
N ALA A 48 3.20 7.15 11.90
CA ALA A 48 4.62 7.38 11.70
C ALA A 48 4.89 8.83 11.26
N LEU A 49 5.93 9.42 11.83
CA LEU A 49 6.34 10.79 11.49
C LEU A 49 6.74 10.94 10.02
N ASP A 50 7.20 9.86 9.39
CA ASP A 50 7.57 9.81 7.97
C ASP A 50 6.47 9.24 7.06
N ALA A 51 5.26 8.97 7.60
CA ALA A 51 4.16 8.43 6.82
C ALA A 51 3.74 9.25 5.60
N PRO A 52 3.76 10.60 5.64
CA PRO A 52 3.53 11.41 4.44
C PRO A 52 4.49 11.09 3.29
N SER A 53 5.79 11.00 3.59
CA SER A 53 6.82 10.72 2.58
C SER A 53 6.85 9.26 2.12
N GLN A 54 6.59 8.31 3.01
CA GLN A 54 6.71 6.89 2.72
C GLN A 54 5.42 6.26 2.18
N CYS A 55 4.25 6.85 2.45
CA CYS A 55 2.96 6.25 2.09
C CYS A 55 2.00 7.25 1.43
N TYR A 56 1.68 8.37 2.08
CA TYR A 56 0.54 9.20 1.66
C TYR A 56 0.78 9.93 0.34
N ASN A 57 2.01 10.39 0.09
CA ASN A 57 2.35 11.04 -1.18
C ASN A 57 2.17 10.10 -2.38
N ASP A 58 2.48 8.81 -2.23
CA ASP A 58 2.25 7.80 -3.26
C ASP A 58 0.75 7.62 -3.52
N ILE A 59 -0.06 7.52 -2.46
CA ILE A 59 -1.53 7.42 -2.54
C ILE A 59 -2.12 8.62 -3.29
N ILE A 60 -1.75 9.84 -2.89
CA ILE A 60 -2.25 11.08 -3.52
C ILE A 60 -1.86 11.13 -4.99
N LYS A 61 -0.63 10.73 -5.33
CA LYS A 61 -0.15 10.69 -6.71
C LYS A 61 -0.97 9.71 -7.56
N MET A 62 -1.25 8.51 -7.05
CA MET A 62 -2.08 7.52 -7.74
C MET A 62 -3.50 8.04 -7.98
N ILE A 63 -4.16 8.58 -6.95
CA ILE A 63 -5.52 9.13 -7.08
C ILE A 63 -5.56 10.26 -8.12
N LYS A 64 -4.58 11.17 -8.10
CA LYS A 64 -4.48 12.26 -9.10
C LYS A 64 -4.28 11.74 -10.51
N SER A 65 -3.40 10.73 -10.67
CA SER A 65 -3.17 10.08 -11.97
C SER A 65 -4.47 9.49 -12.52
N ASP A 66 -5.20 8.72 -11.72
CA ASP A 66 -6.44 8.08 -12.15
C ASP A 66 -7.54 9.11 -12.45
N MET A 67 -7.61 10.19 -11.68
CA MET A 67 -8.54 11.29 -11.97
C MET A 67 -8.19 12.05 -13.25
N SER A 68 -6.91 12.17 -13.61
CA SER A 68 -6.51 12.80 -14.87
C SER A 68 -6.81 11.92 -16.08
N VAL A 69 -6.62 10.60 -15.97
CA VAL A 69 -6.90 9.65 -17.06
C VAL A 69 -8.39 9.57 -17.39
N ASN A 70 -9.27 9.77 -16.41
CA ASN A 70 -10.73 9.70 -16.61
C ASN A 70 -11.38 11.04 -17.03
N ARG A 71 -10.59 12.09 -17.31
CA ARG A 71 -11.07 13.41 -17.72
C ARG A 71 -10.89 13.71 -19.21
N ASP A 72 -10.29 12.80 -19.95
CA ASP A 72 -10.16 12.80 -21.42
C ASP A 72 -11.07 11.72 -22.03
#